data_AF-A0A834CEQ5-F1
#
_entry.id   AF-A0A834CEQ5-F1
#
_cell.length_a   1.000
_cell.length_b   1.000
_cell.length_c   1.000
_cell.angle_alpha   90.00
_cell.angle_beta   90.00
_cell.angle_gamma   90.00
#
_symmetry.space_group_name_H-M   'P 1'
#
loop_
_entity.id
_entity.type
_entity.pdbx_description
1 polymer ?
#
loop_
_entity_poly.entity_id
_entity_poly.type
_entity_poly.pdbx_seq_one_letter_code
_entity_poly.pdbx_strand_id
1 'polypeptide(L)'
;MNQGPSGVKEVIQEKQSKHCFVHVERGSFFSGEGLAHFDIDYSKSGKWNVNIEMRIRPSKSTGVLFALVYNNTVPLSVAVVEKGDGDVNLQVFLDGVSVATLDTLMLCYPERLGIQLNVTPSEIQISASSSTVSYMKSDVLKEKLEVLNTTMQNPVSTYIGGIPGNIPLIATPVSAYYYGCMEITINDQRLDFDEALRKHNSIKSHSCPPVSASESHSIVSHLHR
;
A
#
# COMPACT_ATOMS: atom_id res chain seq x y z
N MET A 1 -5.49 -50.99 4.24
CA MET A 1 -5.36 -49.68 3.55
C MET A 1 -5.11 -48.62 4.61
N ASN A 2 -3.85 -48.20 4.81
CA ASN A 2 -3.46 -47.25 5.86
C ASN A 2 -3.29 -45.86 5.26
N GLN A 3 -4.41 -45.17 5.01
CA GLN A 3 -4.40 -43.72 4.72
C GLN A 3 -4.50 -42.98 6.05
N GLY A 4 -3.41 -42.96 6.82
CA GLY A 4 -3.24 -42.11 8.01
C GLY A 4 -2.58 -40.77 7.66
N PRO A 5 -2.54 -39.78 8.58
CA PRO A 5 -2.25 -38.35 8.33
C PRO A 5 -0.77 -38.03 8.00
N SER A 6 -0.01 -39.02 7.51
CA SER A 6 1.45 -39.07 7.54
C SER A 6 2.17 -38.43 6.35
N GLY A 7 1.48 -37.57 5.59
CA GLY A 7 2.09 -36.78 4.50
C GLY A 7 1.87 -35.26 4.67
N VAL A 8 1.07 -34.84 5.64
CA VAL A 8 0.71 -33.42 5.83
C VAL A 8 1.86 -32.66 6.48
N LYS A 9 2.60 -33.30 7.39
CA LYS A 9 3.71 -32.67 8.12
C LYS A 9 4.90 -32.37 7.20
N GLU A 10 5.20 -33.29 6.30
CA GLU A 10 6.27 -33.22 5.30
C GLU A 10 5.97 -32.11 4.29
N VAL A 11 4.72 -32.04 3.80
CA VAL A 11 4.27 -30.97 2.89
C VAL A 11 4.29 -29.60 3.56
N ILE A 12 3.97 -29.51 4.87
CA ILE A 12 4.05 -28.24 5.60
C ILE A 12 5.52 -27.81 5.74
N GLN A 13 6.41 -28.70 6.20
CA GLN A 13 7.83 -28.40 6.38
C GLN A 13 8.53 -27.99 5.08
N GLU A 14 8.21 -28.63 3.97
CA GLU A 14 8.81 -28.32 2.66
C GLU A 14 8.28 -27.02 2.05
N LYS A 15 7.01 -26.67 2.32
CA LYS A 15 6.38 -25.49 1.72
C LYS A 15 6.30 -24.36 2.73
N GLN A 16 7.24 -23.40 2.63
CA GLN A 16 7.19 -22.14 3.40
C GLN A 16 5.82 -21.43 3.35
N SER A 17 5.10 -21.53 2.22
CA SER A 17 3.72 -21.02 2.08
C SER A 17 2.70 -21.58 3.09
N LYS A 18 3.03 -22.68 3.78
CA LYS A 18 2.22 -23.33 4.81
C LYS A 18 2.67 -22.97 6.23
N HIS A 19 3.77 -22.25 6.39
CA HIS A 19 4.21 -21.75 7.68
C HIS A 19 3.55 -20.42 8.01
N CYS A 20 3.17 -20.26 9.27
CA CYS A 20 2.74 -18.98 9.83
C CYS A 20 3.95 -18.22 10.37
N PHE A 21 3.85 -16.90 10.46
CA PHE A 21 4.80 -16.12 11.23
C PHE A 21 4.74 -16.53 12.71
N VAL A 22 5.90 -16.68 13.34
CA VAL A 22 6.00 -17.04 14.76
C VAL A 22 5.50 -15.91 15.66
N HIS A 23 5.78 -14.66 15.26
CA HIS A 23 5.34 -13.45 15.93
C HIS A 23 4.60 -12.57 14.93
N VAL A 24 3.50 -11.95 15.39
CA VAL A 24 2.66 -11.10 14.54
C VAL A 24 2.19 -9.86 15.28
N GLU A 25 2.01 -8.79 14.53
CA GLU A 25 1.34 -7.57 14.91
C GLU A 25 0.06 -7.40 14.08
N ARG A 26 -0.88 -6.59 14.56
CA ARG A 26 -2.10 -6.24 13.82
C ARG A 26 -1.77 -5.55 12.50
N GLY A 27 -2.50 -5.83 11.42
CA GLY A 27 -2.38 -5.14 10.14
C GLY A 27 -2.17 -6.11 8.99
N SER A 28 -2.06 -5.60 7.78
CA SER A 28 -1.98 -6.43 6.58
C SER A 28 -0.58 -6.38 5.99
N PHE A 29 0.01 -7.55 5.73
CA PHE A 29 1.36 -7.65 5.18
C PHE A 29 1.34 -7.88 3.68
N PHE A 30 2.06 -7.04 2.96
CA PHE A 30 2.30 -7.12 1.53
C PHE A 30 3.75 -7.56 1.29
N SER A 31 3.93 -8.67 0.57
CA SER A 31 5.25 -9.23 0.27
C SER A 31 5.95 -8.61 -0.96
N GLY A 32 5.34 -7.60 -1.60
CA GLY A 32 5.85 -7.02 -2.85
C GLY A 32 5.66 -7.88 -4.09
N GLU A 33 4.72 -8.82 -4.09
CA GLU A 33 4.49 -9.75 -5.22
C GLU A 33 3.11 -9.60 -5.88
N GLY A 34 2.22 -8.79 -5.30
CA GLY A 34 0.88 -8.65 -5.82
C GLY A 34 0.06 -7.59 -5.12
N LEU A 35 -1.22 -7.55 -5.45
CA LEU A 35 -2.17 -6.50 -5.07
C LEU A 35 -3.49 -7.09 -4.58
N ALA A 36 -4.32 -6.22 -4.02
CA ALA A 36 -5.74 -6.48 -3.77
C ALA A 36 -6.61 -5.52 -4.59
N HIS A 37 -7.76 -6.00 -5.03
CA HIS A 37 -8.75 -5.29 -5.84
C HIS A 37 -10.07 -5.20 -5.10
N PHE A 38 -10.61 -3.99 -5.02
CA PHE A 38 -11.90 -3.66 -4.45
C PHE A 38 -12.72 -2.85 -5.43
N ASP A 39 -14.03 -2.92 -5.27
CA ASP A 39 -14.99 -2.02 -5.92
C ASP A 39 -15.63 -1.18 -4.81
N ILE A 40 -15.33 0.12 -4.81
CA ILE A 40 -15.72 1.06 -3.76
C ILE A 40 -16.49 2.20 -4.42
N ASP A 41 -17.68 2.47 -3.90
CA ASP A 41 -18.44 3.64 -4.32
C ASP A 41 -17.88 4.90 -3.64
N TYR A 42 -17.33 5.79 -4.46
CA TYR A 42 -16.80 7.07 -4.01
C TYR A 42 -17.85 8.18 -4.03
N SER A 43 -19.07 7.90 -4.48
CA SER A 43 -20.17 8.86 -4.49
C SER A 43 -20.67 9.14 -3.07
N LYS A 44 -20.77 10.41 -2.72
CA LYS A 44 -21.24 10.94 -1.43
C LYS A 44 -22.09 12.18 -1.66
N SER A 45 -23.40 12.06 -1.42
CA SER A 45 -24.35 13.18 -1.51
C SER A 45 -24.34 13.92 -2.87
N GLY A 46 -24.19 13.17 -3.97
CA GLY A 46 -24.21 13.73 -5.34
C GLY A 46 -22.88 14.34 -5.82
N LYS A 47 -21.80 14.23 -5.04
CA LYS A 47 -20.42 14.49 -5.46
C LYS A 47 -19.55 13.30 -5.09
N TRP A 48 -18.35 13.16 -5.64
CA TRP A 48 -17.42 12.13 -5.18
C TRP A 48 -16.45 12.68 -4.14
N ASN A 49 -15.97 11.80 -3.25
CA ASN A 49 -14.89 12.07 -2.32
C ASN A 49 -14.06 10.80 -2.14
N VAL A 50 -12.73 10.96 -2.17
CA VAL A 50 -11.77 9.92 -1.82
C VAL A 50 -11.10 10.34 -0.51
N ASN A 51 -11.59 9.82 0.61
CA ASN A 51 -10.99 10.02 1.93
C ASN A 51 -10.27 8.74 2.34
N ILE A 52 -8.95 8.82 2.52
CA ILE A 52 -8.09 7.68 2.81
C ILE A 52 -7.32 7.96 4.09
N GLU A 53 -7.39 7.03 5.03
CA GLU A 53 -6.50 6.98 6.18
C GLU A 53 -5.65 5.71 6.10
N MET A 54 -4.34 5.85 6.22
CA MET A 54 -3.41 4.72 6.19
C MET A 54 -2.50 4.75 7.40
N ARG A 55 -2.18 3.56 7.92
CA ARG A 55 -1.05 3.34 8.83
C ARG A 55 -0.08 2.39 8.17
N ILE A 56 1.06 2.90 7.72
CA ILE A 56 2.03 2.13 6.93
C ILE A 56 3.34 1.92 7.69
N ARG A 57 3.99 0.80 7.42
CA ARG A 57 5.39 0.53 7.75
C ARG A 57 6.04 -0.13 6.53
N PRO A 58 6.53 0.69 5.57
CA PRO A 58 7.27 0.22 4.40
C PRO A 58 8.49 -0.60 4.79
N SER A 59 8.90 -1.54 3.95
CA SER A 59 10.23 -2.18 4.04
C SER A 59 10.99 -2.15 2.71
N LYS A 60 10.47 -1.43 1.73
CA LYS A 60 11.17 -1.03 0.50
C LYS A 60 10.93 0.46 0.24
N SER A 61 11.87 1.08 -0.45
CA SER A 61 11.90 2.51 -0.76
C SER A 61 10.90 2.93 -1.84
N THR A 62 10.34 1.99 -2.60
CA THR A 62 9.39 2.27 -3.68
C THR A 62 8.25 1.25 -3.69
N GLY A 63 7.01 1.72 -3.90
CA GLY A 63 5.86 0.85 -4.11
C GLY A 63 4.52 1.58 -4.04
N VAL A 64 3.53 1.09 -4.79
CA VAL A 64 2.18 1.67 -4.84
C VAL A 64 1.37 1.27 -3.60
N LEU A 65 0.90 2.23 -2.83
CA LEU A 65 0.02 2.00 -1.68
C LEU A 65 -1.44 1.85 -2.11
N PHE A 66 -1.89 2.79 -2.94
CA PHE A 66 -3.27 2.92 -3.39
C PHE A 66 -3.30 3.39 -4.85
N ALA A 67 -4.23 2.88 -5.65
CA ALA A 67 -4.49 3.35 -7.00
C ALA A 67 -5.96 3.21 -7.38
N LEU A 68 -6.47 4.19 -8.12
CA LEU A 68 -7.69 4.08 -8.91
C LEU A 68 -7.30 3.76 -10.34
N VAL A 69 -8.09 2.90 -11.00
CA VAL A 69 -7.87 2.50 -12.39
C VAL A 69 -9.18 2.61 -13.16
N TYR A 70 -9.11 3.20 -14.35
CA TYR A 70 -10.22 3.33 -15.28
C TYR A 70 -9.71 3.22 -16.72
N ASN A 71 -10.30 2.37 -17.56
CA ASN A 71 -9.94 2.24 -18.99
C ASN A 71 -8.42 2.22 -19.28
N ASN A 72 -7.67 1.39 -18.56
CA ASN A 72 -6.20 1.28 -18.67
C ASN A 72 -5.39 2.52 -18.27
N THR A 73 -6.00 3.50 -17.61
CA THR A 73 -5.30 4.66 -17.01
C THR A 73 -5.28 4.55 -15.49
N VAL A 74 -4.41 5.34 -14.87
CA VAL A 74 -4.26 5.44 -13.41
C VAL A 74 -4.60 6.89 -12.99
N PRO A 75 -5.89 7.25 -12.91
CA PRO A 75 -6.31 8.63 -12.65
C PRO A 75 -5.85 9.18 -11.30
N LEU A 76 -5.68 8.32 -10.28
CA LEU A 76 -5.17 8.69 -8.97
C LEU A 76 -4.33 7.55 -8.41
N SER A 77 -3.13 7.85 -7.91
CA SER A 77 -2.34 6.87 -7.14
C SER A 77 -1.51 7.52 -6.04
N VAL A 78 -1.26 6.77 -4.97
CA VAL A 78 -0.35 7.12 -3.88
C VAL A 78 0.75 6.09 -3.82
N ALA A 79 2.01 6.52 -3.81
CA ALA A 79 3.15 5.63 -3.76
C ALA A 79 4.25 6.15 -2.84
N VAL A 80 5.01 5.20 -2.29
CA VAL A 80 6.35 5.47 -1.75
C VAL A 80 7.31 5.57 -2.92
N VAL A 81 8.18 6.58 -2.92
CA VAL A 81 9.15 6.84 -3.99
C VAL A 81 10.52 7.09 -3.39
N GLU A 82 11.52 6.39 -3.92
CA GLU A 82 12.92 6.65 -3.61
C GLU A 82 13.38 7.96 -4.26
N LYS A 83 13.96 8.84 -3.46
CA LYS A 83 14.71 10.01 -3.91
C LYS A 83 16.16 9.60 -4.20
N GLY A 84 16.84 10.41 -5.00
CA GLY A 84 18.30 10.38 -5.00
C GLY A 84 18.83 10.52 -3.57
N ASP A 85 19.95 9.85 -3.27
CA ASP A 85 20.63 9.82 -1.97
C ASP A 85 20.02 8.88 -0.90
N GLY A 86 19.09 8.00 -1.28
CA GLY A 86 18.53 6.96 -0.39
C GLY A 86 17.41 7.44 0.53
N ASP A 87 17.03 8.72 0.41
CA ASP A 87 15.83 9.27 1.03
C ASP A 87 14.56 8.74 0.34
N VAL A 88 13.44 8.80 1.04
CA VAL A 88 12.14 8.32 0.53
C VAL A 88 11.06 9.33 0.85
N ASN A 89 10.13 9.53 -0.07
CA ASN A 89 8.94 10.33 0.16
C ASN A 89 7.68 9.61 -0.28
N LEU A 90 6.55 10.20 0.10
CA LEU A 90 5.24 9.79 -0.40
C LEU A 90 4.79 10.79 -1.44
N GLN A 91 4.29 10.30 -2.56
CA GLN A 91 3.78 11.14 -3.64
C GLN A 91 2.37 10.73 -4.02
N VAL A 92 1.56 11.74 -4.32
CA VAL A 92 0.24 11.58 -4.90
C VAL A 92 0.31 11.99 -6.37
N PHE A 93 -0.15 11.10 -7.23
CA PHE A 93 -0.13 11.28 -8.67
C PHE A 93 -1.56 11.41 -9.19
N LEU A 94 -1.78 12.40 -10.06
CA LEU A 94 -2.98 12.49 -10.89
C LEU A 94 -2.58 12.29 -12.34
N ASP A 95 -3.11 11.24 -12.98
CA ASP A 95 -2.81 10.91 -14.38
C ASP A 95 -1.28 10.88 -14.64
N GLY A 96 -0.57 10.16 -13.76
CA GLY A 96 0.88 10.00 -13.79
C GLY A 96 1.71 11.22 -13.39
N VAL A 97 1.11 12.35 -13.02
CA VAL A 97 1.81 13.59 -12.66
C VAL A 97 1.80 13.78 -11.14
N SER A 98 2.97 13.99 -10.52
CA SER A 98 3.10 14.20 -9.06
C SER A 98 2.53 15.55 -8.64
N VAL A 99 1.38 15.55 -7.98
CA VAL A 99 0.65 16.77 -7.58
C VAL A 99 0.85 17.18 -6.14
N ALA A 100 1.25 16.22 -5.29
CA ALA A 100 1.57 16.46 -3.89
C ALA A 100 2.72 15.54 -3.50
N THR A 101 3.71 16.10 -2.83
CA THR A 101 4.85 15.39 -2.27
C THR A 101 4.89 15.63 -0.78
N LEU A 102 4.88 14.53 -0.04
CA LEU A 102 4.96 14.48 1.41
C LEU A 102 6.36 13.99 1.77
N ASP A 103 7.21 14.93 2.17
CA ASP A 103 8.57 14.64 2.62
C ASP A 103 8.53 14.22 4.08
N THR A 104 8.89 12.96 4.32
CA THR A 104 8.82 12.31 5.62
C THR A 104 10.20 11.87 6.05
N LEU A 105 10.55 12.14 7.30
CA LEU A 105 11.88 11.80 7.83
C LEU A 105 12.04 10.30 8.16
N MET A 106 10.95 9.49 8.15
CA MET A 106 10.95 8.17 8.81
C MET A 106 10.12 7.05 8.15
N LEU A 107 10.05 6.94 6.82
CA LEU A 107 9.31 5.83 6.18
C LEU A 107 9.94 4.44 6.36
N CYS A 108 11.25 4.37 6.62
CA CYS A 108 11.96 3.11 6.85
C CYS A 108 12.20 2.81 8.34
N TYR A 109 11.51 3.52 9.25
CA TYR A 109 11.64 3.31 10.68
C TYR A 109 10.73 2.19 11.20
N PRO A 110 11.02 1.64 12.39
CA PRO A 110 10.20 0.59 13.00
C PRO A 110 8.76 1.02 13.31
N GLU A 111 8.51 2.31 13.47
CA GLU A 111 7.18 2.85 13.79
C GLU A 111 6.29 2.98 12.55
N ARG A 112 4.98 3.00 12.77
CA ARG A 112 4.00 3.18 11.69
C ARG A 112 3.78 4.66 11.42
N LEU A 113 3.88 5.05 10.16
CA LEU A 113 3.47 6.37 9.70
C LEU A 113 1.96 6.40 9.47
N GLY A 114 1.28 7.32 10.16
CA GLY A 114 -0.12 7.66 9.90
C GLY A 114 -0.23 8.71 8.80
N ILE A 115 -1.04 8.44 7.78
CA ILE A 115 -1.25 9.30 6.61
C ILE A 115 -2.74 9.53 6.45
N GLN A 116 -3.12 10.77 6.17
CA GLN A 116 -4.47 11.12 5.74
C GLN A 116 -4.39 11.78 4.36
N LEU A 117 -5.26 11.34 3.45
CA LEU A 117 -5.43 11.89 2.12
C LEU A 117 -6.91 12.14 1.88
N ASN A 118 -7.27 13.37 1.56
CA ASN A 118 -8.60 13.75 1.14
C ASN A 118 -8.53 14.34 -0.28
N VAL A 119 -9.30 13.76 -1.20
CA VAL A 119 -9.41 14.23 -2.59
C VAL A 119 -10.87 14.51 -2.90
N THR A 120 -11.12 15.69 -3.44
CA THR A 120 -12.44 16.13 -3.89
C THR A 120 -12.33 16.68 -5.32
N PRO A 121 -13.45 17.05 -5.97
CA PRO A 121 -13.41 17.65 -7.31
C PRO A 121 -12.54 18.90 -7.43
N SER A 122 -12.28 19.62 -6.33
CA SER A 122 -11.62 20.93 -6.36
C SER A 122 -10.33 21.00 -5.56
N GLU A 123 -10.03 20.01 -4.72
CA GLU A 123 -8.85 20.05 -3.85
C GLU A 123 -8.27 18.68 -3.58
N ILE A 124 -6.99 18.69 -3.24
CA ILE A 124 -6.26 17.55 -2.70
C ILE A 124 -5.53 18.00 -1.44
N GLN A 125 -5.65 17.20 -0.38
CA GLN A 125 -5.00 17.46 0.89
C GLN A 125 -4.37 16.17 1.39
N ILE A 126 -3.06 16.18 1.60
CA ILE A 126 -2.32 15.07 2.21
C ILE A 126 -1.63 15.57 3.47
N SER A 127 -1.62 14.74 4.52
CA SER A 127 -0.92 15.02 5.76
C SER A 127 -0.38 13.74 6.38
N ALA A 128 0.71 13.88 7.14
CA ALA A 128 1.20 12.87 8.06
C ALA A 128 1.80 13.57 9.29
N SER A 129 1.94 12.85 10.39
CA SER A 129 2.68 13.36 11.55
C SER A 129 4.12 13.67 11.14
N SER A 130 4.63 14.84 11.55
CA SER A 130 6.02 15.31 11.34
C SER A 130 6.52 15.36 9.88
N SER A 131 5.66 15.68 8.92
CA SER A 131 6.02 15.81 7.49
C SER A 131 5.86 17.23 6.95
N THR A 132 6.66 17.59 5.96
CA THR A 132 6.43 18.79 5.13
C THR A 132 5.74 18.39 3.83
N VAL A 133 4.71 19.15 3.45
CA VAL A 133 3.96 18.91 2.21
C VAL A 133 4.30 19.99 1.20
N SER A 134 4.61 19.58 -0.03
CA SER A 134 4.69 20.47 -1.18
C SER A 134 3.63 20.08 -2.21
N TYR A 135 2.97 21.07 -2.79
CA TYR A 135 1.95 20.89 -3.80
C TYR A 135 2.42 21.47 -5.13
N MET A 136 1.92 20.90 -6.22
CA MET A 136 2.05 21.48 -7.55
C MET A 136 1.42 22.88 -7.60
N LYS A 137 1.88 23.69 -8.56
CA LYS A 137 1.26 25.00 -8.87
C LYS A 137 -0.26 24.85 -9.10
N SER A 138 -1.00 25.83 -8.58
CA SER A 138 -2.46 25.76 -8.47
C SER A 138 -3.19 25.66 -9.81
N ASP A 139 -2.67 26.28 -10.86
CA ASP A 139 -3.19 26.23 -12.23
C ASP A 139 -3.16 24.82 -12.81
N VAL A 140 -1.99 24.16 -12.78
CA VAL A 140 -1.83 22.79 -13.30
C VAL A 140 -2.56 21.78 -12.42
N LEU A 141 -2.58 22.00 -11.10
CA LEU A 141 -3.33 21.15 -10.17
C LEU A 141 -4.84 21.16 -10.48
N LYS A 142 -5.42 22.33 -10.78
CA LYS A 142 -6.83 22.45 -11.15
C LYS A 142 -7.15 21.68 -12.43
N GLU A 143 -6.32 21.82 -13.46
CA GLU A 143 -6.48 21.07 -14.72
C GLU A 143 -6.49 19.54 -14.46
N LYS A 144 -5.56 19.05 -13.63
CA LYS A 144 -5.50 17.62 -13.28
C LYS A 144 -6.71 17.17 -12.45
N LEU A 145 -7.23 18.01 -11.56
CA LEU A 145 -8.44 17.72 -10.79
C LEU A 145 -9.71 17.71 -11.66
N GLU A 146 -9.79 18.53 -12.71
CA GLU A 146 -10.91 18.51 -13.67
C GLU A 146 -10.96 17.20 -14.47
N VAL A 147 -9.79 16.70 -14.88
CA VAL A 147 -9.67 15.39 -15.55
C VAL A 147 -10.07 14.25 -14.59
N LEU A 148 -9.59 14.28 -13.34
CA LEU A 148 -10.01 13.32 -12.32
C LEU A 148 -11.52 13.39 -12.08
N ASN A 149 -12.09 14.59 -11.95
CA ASN A 149 -13.51 14.79 -11.70
C ASN A 149 -14.40 14.19 -12.81
N THR A 150 -13.98 14.31 -14.07
CA THR A 150 -14.65 13.68 -15.20
C THR A 150 -14.57 12.15 -15.12
N THR A 151 -13.40 11.62 -14.77
CA THR A 151 -13.18 10.17 -14.63
C THR A 151 -14.04 9.58 -13.52
N MET A 152 -14.13 10.25 -12.37
CA MET A 152 -14.89 9.84 -11.18
C MET A 152 -16.42 9.87 -11.37
N GLN A 153 -16.93 10.33 -12.53
CA GLN A 153 -18.34 10.12 -12.90
C GLN A 153 -18.62 8.68 -13.37
N ASN A 154 -17.58 7.88 -13.58
CA ASN A 154 -17.66 6.48 -13.98
C ASN A 154 -17.30 5.57 -12.81
N PRO A 155 -17.71 4.29 -12.83
CA PRO A 155 -17.20 3.29 -11.91
C PRO A 155 -15.69 3.13 -12.09
N VAL A 156 -14.94 3.26 -11.01
CA VAL A 156 -13.47 3.13 -10.97
C VAL A 156 -13.10 1.91 -10.13
N SER A 157 -12.07 1.19 -10.55
CA SER A 157 -11.55 0.05 -9.78
C SER A 157 -10.50 0.51 -8.78
N THR A 158 -10.58 0.01 -7.54
CA THR A 158 -9.65 0.36 -6.47
C THR A 158 -8.63 -0.74 -6.26
N TYR A 159 -7.35 -0.39 -6.33
CA TYR A 159 -6.23 -1.31 -6.14
C TYR A 159 -5.36 -0.88 -4.97
N ILE A 160 -5.00 -1.86 -4.14
CA ILE A 160 -4.18 -1.66 -2.94
C ILE A 160 -2.90 -2.48 -3.07
N GLY A 161 -1.75 -1.86 -2.79
CA GLY A 161 -0.44 -2.49 -2.82
C GLY A 161 0.16 -2.68 -4.22
N GLY A 162 -0.48 -2.18 -5.28
CA GLY A 162 0.00 -2.35 -6.66
C GLY A 162 -0.99 -1.86 -7.71
N ILE A 163 -0.62 -2.06 -8.98
CA ILE A 163 -1.46 -1.78 -10.17
C ILE A 163 -1.48 -3.04 -11.04
N PRO A 164 -2.59 -3.37 -11.73
CA PRO A 164 -2.67 -4.55 -12.58
C PRO A 164 -1.64 -4.56 -13.71
N GLY A 165 -1.09 -5.74 -14.02
CA GLY A 165 -0.06 -5.89 -15.06
C GLY A 165 -0.52 -5.62 -16.50
N ASN A 166 -1.83 -5.48 -16.75
CA ASN A 166 -2.36 -5.08 -18.06
C ASN A 166 -2.40 -3.55 -18.26
N ILE A 167 -2.07 -2.77 -17.23
CA ILE A 167 -1.98 -1.31 -17.33
C ILE A 167 -0.62 -0.94 -17.92
N PRO A 168 -0.54 -0.04 -18.94
CA PRO A 168 0.72 0.38 -19.50
C PRO A 168 1.65 0.99 -18.45
N LEU A 169 2.95 0.66 -18.50
CA LEU A 169 3.95 1.20 -17.57
C LEU A 169 4.07 2.73 -17.62
N ILE A 170 3.67 3.35 -18.73
CA ILE A 170 3.67 4.80 -18.90
C ILE A 170 2.49 5.50 -18.20
N ALA A 171 1.50 4.75 -17.71
CA ALA A 171 0.30 5.32 -17.08
C ALA A 171 0.57 5.87 -15.68
N THR A 172 1.68 5.47 -15.05
CA THR A 172 2.08 5.95 -13.74
C THR A 172 3.61 5.88 -13.56
N PRO A 173 4.23 6.80 -12.82
CA PRO A 173 5.66 6.74 -12.52
C PRO A 173 6.07 5.54 -11.66
N VAL A 174 5.15 4.96 -10.87
CA VAL A 174 5.44 3.85 -9.97
C VAL A 174 4.49 2.69 -10.24
N SER A 175 5.05 1.55 -10.64
CA SER A 175 4.32 0.30 -10.88
C SER A 175 4.77 -0.85 -9.97
N ALA A 176 5.79 -0.63 -9.13
CA ALA A 176 6.27 -1.62 -8.19
C ALA A 176 5.21 -1.96 -7.12
N TYR A 177 5.08 -3.24 -6.79
CA TYR A 177 4.24 -3.69 -5.69
C TYR A 177 4.78 -3.20 -4.35
N TYR A 178 3.88 -2.77 -3.48
CA TYR A 178 4.21 -2.39 -2.12
C TYR A 178 4.75 -3.58 -1.32
N TYR A 179 5.81 -3.33 -0.58
CA TYR A 179 6.37 -4.27 0.38
C TYR A 179 6.34 -3.62 1.76
N GLY A 180 5.59 -4.23 2.69
CA GLY A 180 5.51 -3.76 4.05
C GLY A 180 4.15 -4.00 4.68
N CYS A 181 3.95 -3.37 5.82
CA CYS A 181 2.72 -3.46 6.60
C CYS A 181 1.82 -2.26 6.33
N MET A 182 0.51 -2.51 6.25
CA MET A 182 -0.48 -1.46 6.01
C MET A 182 -1.80 -1.79 6.71
N GLU A 183 -2.42 -0.76 7.27
CA GLU A 183 -3.84 -0.70 7.54
C GLU A 183 -4.41 0.46 6.74
N ILE A 184 -5.57 0.28 6.11
CA ILE A 184 -6.19 1.32 5.28
C ILE A 184 -7.70 1.40 5.54
N THR A 185 -8.17 2.63 5.63
CA THR A 185 -9.58 3.01 5.72
C THR A 185 -9.88 3.92 4.53
N ILE A 186 -10.99 3.65 3.84
CA ILE A 186 -11.46 4.46 2.72
C ILE A 186 -12.90 4.87 3.02
N ASN A 187 -13.19 6.17 2.98
CA ASN A 187 -14.53 6.73 3.22
C ASN A 187 -15.17 6.18 4.51
N ASP A 188 -14.42 6.21 5.61
CA ASP A 188 -14.82 5.72 6.94
C ASP A 188 -15.00 4.19 7.05
N GLN A 189 -14.75 3.44 5.97
CA GLN A 189 -14.75 1.97 5.96
C GLN A 189 -13.32 1.43 6.00
N ARG A 190 -12.97 0.74 7.09
CA ARG A 190 -11.71 -0.02 7.18
C ARG A 190 -11.79 -1.20 6.22
N LEU A 191 -10.82 -1.34 5.34
CA LEU A 191 -10.81 -2.44 4.38
C LEU A 191 -10.44 -3.77 5.06
N ASP A 192 -11.22 -4.80 4.77
CA ASP A 192 -10.85 -6.19 5.03
C ASP A 192 -10.39 -6.84 3.73
N PHE A 193 -9.13 -7.29 3.69
CA PHE A 193 -8.57 -7.93 2.49
C PHE A 193 -9.16 -9.31 2.21
N ASP A 194 -9.85 -9.95 3.16
CA ASP A 194 -10.61 -11.18 2.88
C ASP A 194 -11.91 -10.89 2.11
N GLU A 195 -12.41 -9.66 2.14
CA GLU A 195 -13.58 -9.20 1.37
C GLU A 195 -13.20 -8.63 -0.01
N ALA A 196 -11.91 -8.59 -0.34
CA ALA A 196 -11.45 -8.11 -1.64
C ALA A 196 -12.02 -8.98 -2.78
N LEU A 197 -12.45 -8.36 -3.87
CA LEU A 197 -12.88 -9.06 -5.08
C LEU A 197 -11.79 -10.00 -5.60
N ARG A 198 -10.54 -9.56 -5.51
CA ARG A 198 -9.35 -10.37 -5.77
C ARG A 198 -8.25 -9.95 -4.81
N LYS A 199 -7.56 -10.92 -4.24
CA LYS A 199 -6.37 -10.72 -3.40
C LYS A 199 -5.27 -11.67 -3.84
N HIS A 200 -4.06 -11.17 -4.03
CA HIS A 200 -2.91 -12.05 -4.29
C HIS A 200 -2.61 -12.92 -3.06
N ASN A 201 -2.29 -14.21 -3.27
CA ASN A 201 -2.11 -15.19 -2.17
C ASN A 201 -0.96 -14.86 -1.20
N SER A 202 -0.04 -13.98 -1.63
CA SER A 202 1.07 -13.55 -0.78
C SER A 202 0.67 -12.49 0.25
N ILE A 203 -0.49 -11.84 0.10
CA ILE A 203 -1.00 -10.84 1.03
C ILE A 203 -1.58 -11.53 2.26
N LYS A 204 -1.09 -11.15 3.45
CA LYS A 204 -1.66 -11.60 4.73
C LYS A 204 -2.62 -10.53 5.23
N SER A 205 -3.92 -10.85 5.30
CA SER A 205 -4.98 -9.88 5.56
C SER A 205 -4.90 -9.24 6.95
N HIS A 206 -4.53 -10.02 7.98
CA HIS A 206 -4.73 -9.63 9.38
C HIS A 206 -3.49 -9.76 10.26
N SER A 207 -2.34 -10.10 9.67
CA SER A 207 -1.08 -10.26 10.40
C SER A 207 0.09 -9.62 9.68
N CYS A 208 0.90 -8.92 10.46
CA CYS A 208 2.16 -8.34 10.05
C CYS A 208 3.33 -8.95 10.82
N PRO A 209 4.45 -9.32 10.18
CA PRO A 209 5.64 -9.71 10.93
C PRO A 209 6.16 -8.50 11.72
N PRO A 210 6.65 -8.67 12.95
CA PRO A 210 7.28 -7.59 13.70
C PRO A 210 8.53 -7.10 12.96
N VAL A 211 9.00 -5.90 13.30
CA VAL A 211 10.33 -5.47 12.87
C VAL A 211 11.32 -6.44 13.51
N SER A 212 12.17 -7.07 12.71
CA SER A 212 13.25 -7.89 13.26
C SER A 212 14.12 -6.98 14.13
N ALA A 213 14.07 -7.15 15.45
CA ALA A 213 15.25 -6.86 16.25
C ALA A 213 16.36 -7.72 15.63
N SER A 214 17.51 -7.12 15.30
CA SER A 214 18.67 -7.92 14.95
C SER A 214 18.78 -9.06 15.95
N GLU A 215 18.98 -10.29 15.45
CA GLU A 215 19.27 -11.42 16.30
C GLU A 215 20.46 -11.06 17.18
N SER A 216 20.19 -10.61 18.41
CA SER A 216 21.11 -10.81 19.50
C SER A 216 21.06 -12.31 19.79
N HIS A 217 21.61 -13.11 18.87
CA HIS A 217 22.10 -14.43 19.20
C HIS A 217 23.19 -14.20 20.23
N SER A 218 22.76 -14.35 21.47
CA SER A 218 23.57 -14.61 22.63
C SER A 218 24.60 -15.66 22.26
N ILE A 219 25.83 -15.20 22.00
CA ILE A 219 27.02 -16.06 22.10
C ILE A 219 27.16 -16.34 23.60
N VAL A 220 26.37 -17.29 24.10
CA VAL A 220 26.75 -18.04 25.29
C VAL A 220 27.75 -19.08 24.79
N SER A 221 29.02 -18.68 24.74
CA SER A 221 30.12 -19.61 24.62
C SER A 221 30.12 -20.47 25.88
N HIS A 222 29.56 -21.67 25.78
CA HIS A 222 29.88 -22.78 26.67
C HIS A 222 31.36 -23.09 26.53
N LEU A 223 32.19 -22.57 27.43
CA LEU A 223 33.52 -23.12 27.69
C LEU A 223 33.43 -24.01 28.95
N HIS A 224 33.04 -25.26 28.72
CA HIS A 224 33.46 -26.37 29.57
C HIS A 224 34.62 -27.06 28.87
N ARG A 225 35.85 -26.77 29.29
CA ARG A 225 36.86 -27.79 29.59
C ARG A 225 38.02 -27.19 30.37
#